data_AF-A0A1Y2MZY0-F1
#
_entry.id   AF-A0A1Y2MZY0-F1
#
_cell.length_a   1.000
_cell.length_b   1.000
_cell.length_c   1.000
_cell.angle_alpha   90.00
_cell.angle_beta   90.00
_cell.angle_gamma   90.00
#
_symmetry.space_group_name_H-M   'P 1'
#
loop_
_entity.id
_entity.type
_entity.pdbx_description
1 polymer ?
#
loop_
_entity_poly.entity_id
_entity_poly.type
_entity_poly.pdbx_seq_one_letter_code
_entity_poly.pdbx_strand_id
1 'polypeptide(L)'
;MPFADEMISAGTAESLTRAIGAAAPDAALPHLRGAAARLDGLALRERADLLRDALLADVPGTHADLARVVRTAAPALQGWMVWPVTAAVAARAVEDGTTAAFDDAMDLLAELTGILTSEFAIRTLLRHDLDRALSAVATWTGSAEADVRRLASEGTRPYLPWAVRVPELARRPGVTVPVLDALYRDPSEYVRRSVANHLNDLSRDHPALVVDTAARWLAEPDANTGRLVRHGLRTLVKRGDRGALALLGFAAAEASVQIDGPHLDRELLRVGESLGLRATVRNVGEDDVRLTVDYVVHHRKANGTRSPKVFKLTTATLRPGQSLALQRTHSFRPITTRRYHSGPHAISLQVNGVATETVEFELVTG
;
A
#
# COMPACT_ATOMS: atom_id res chain seq x y z
N MET A 1 -18.63 12.80 -6.83
CA MET A 1 -18.03 11.45 -6.87
C MET A 1 -18.85 10.58 -5.93
N PRO A 2 -19.26 9.37 -6.35
CA PRO A 2 -19.92 8.44 -5.44
C PRO A 2 -19.05 8.19 -4.21
N PHE A 3 -19.69 7.92 -3.07
CA PHE A 3 -18.97 7.44 -1.89
C PHE A 3 -18.34 6.06 -2.18
N ALA A 4 -17.28 5.69 -1.46
CA ALA A 4 -16.54 4.46 -1.76
C ALA A 4 -17.44 3.20 -1.72
N ASP A 5 -18.46 3.18 -0.88
CA ASP A 5 -19.46 2.12 -0.77
C ASP A 5 -20.42 2.04 -1.96
N GLU A 6 -20.67 3.15 -2.67
CA GLU A 6 -21.50 3.16 -3.89
C GLU A 6 -20.82 2.51 -5.10
N MET A 7 -19.56 2.12 -4.98
CA MET A 7 -18.88 1.27 -5.97
C MET A 7 -19.58 -0.08 -6.15
N ILE A 8 -20.18 -0.62 -5.08
CA ILE A 8 -21.11 -1.76 -5.14
C ILE A 8 -22.51 -1.22 -4.79
N SER A 9 -23.22 -0.76 -5.81
CA SER A 9 -24.58 -0.21 -5.68
C SER A 9 -25.67 -1.28 -5.91
N ALA A 10 -26.94 -0.93 -5.65
CA ALA A 10 -28.07 -1.77 -6.05
C ALA A 10 -28.05 -2.13 -7.54
N GLY A 11 -27.74 -1.15 -8.42
CA GLY A 11 -27.57 -1.41 -9.85
C GLY A 11 -26.41 -2.35 -10.18
N THR A 12 -25.35 -2.37 -9.36
CA THR A 12 -24.26 -3.35 -9.48
C THR A 12 -24.74 -4.76 -9.12
N ALA A 13 -25.51 -4.89 -8.04
CA ALA A 13 -26.10 -6.16 -7.62
C ALA A 13 -27.13 -6.71 -8.61
N GLU A 14 -27.97 -5.85 -9.18
CA GLU A 14 -28.91 -6.24 -10.23
C GLU A 14 -28.19 -6.68 -11.52
N SER A 15 -27.11 -5.99 -11.88
CA SER A 15 -26.28 -6.37 -13.04
C SER A 15 -25.62 -7.72 -12.82
N LEU A 16 -25.09 -7.97 -11.62
CA LEU A 16 -24.57 -9.28 -11.24
C LEU A 16 -25.65 -10.36 -11.35
N THR A 17 -26.84 -10.10 -10.79
CA THR A 17 -27.97 -11.04 -10.83
C THR A 17 -28.36 -11.39 -12.27
N ARG A 18 -28.39 -10.40 -13.18
CA ARG A 18 -28.67 -10.64 -14.60
C ARG A 18 -27.56 -11.45 -15.28
N ALA A 19 -26.30 -11.15 -15.01
CA ALA A 19 -25.17 -11.87 -15.58
C ALA A 19 -25.16 -13.35 -15.15
N ILE A 20 -25.38 -13.62 -13.86
CA ILE A 20 -25.46 -14.98 -13.33
C ILE A 20 -26.72 -15.69 -13.85
N GLY A 21 -27.87 -14.99 -13.94
CA GLY A 21 -29.10 -15.58 -14.45
C GLY A 21 -29.01 -15.98 -15.93
N ALA A 22 -28.28 -15.21 -16.74
CA ALA A 22 -28.01 -15.58 -18.13
C ALA A 22 -27.08 -16.79 -18.25
N ALA A 23 -26.14 -16.95 -17.30
CA ALA A 23 -25.20 -18.07 -17.26
C ALA A 23 -25.78 -19.35 -16.64
N ALA A 24 -26.84 -19.22 -15.82
CA ALA A 24 -27.54 -20.31 -15.16
C ALA A 24 -29.06 -20.09 -15.23
N PRO A 25 -29.68 -20.29 -16.41
CA PRO A 25 -31.08 -19.91 -16.65
C PRO A 25 -32.10 -20.66 -15.78
N ASP A 26 -31.74 -21.86 -15.31
CA ASP A 26 -32.58 -22.66 -14.41
C ASP A 26 -32.44 -22.24 -12.94
N ALA A 27 -31.49 -21.36 -12.61
CA ALA A 27 -31.27 -20.91 -11.24
C ALA A 27 -32.24 -19.77 -10.89
N ALA A 28 -33.03 -19.96 -9.83
CA ALA A 28 -34.01 -18.97 -9.41
C ALA A 28 -33.39 -17.69 -8.81
N LEU A 29 -32.13 -17.69 -8.40
CA LEU A 29 -31.39 -16.55 -7.82
C LEU A 29 -32.13 -15.69 -6.74
N PRO A 30 -32.90 -16.28 -5.79
CA PRO A 30 -33.64 -15.49 -4.81
C PRO A 30 -32.73 -14.69 -3.87
N HIS A 31 -31.54 -15.20 -3.52
CA HIS A 31 -30.66 -14.53 -2.57
C HIS A 31 -29.99 -13.29 -3.19
N LEU A 32 -29.54 -13.37 -4.44
CA LEU A 32 -28.95 -12.25 -5.16
C LEU A 32 -29.97 -11.13 -5.39
N ARG A 33 -31.21 -11.49 -5.77
CA ARG A 33 -32.31 -10.52 -5.89
C ARG A 33 -32.63 -9.86 -4.54
N GLY A 34 -32.69 -10.63 -3.47
CA GLY A 34 -32.92 -10.11 -2.12
C GLY A 34 -31.76 -9.25 -1.59
N ALA A 35 -30.52 -9.58 -1.96
CA ALA A 35 -29.33 -8.85 -1.51
C ALA A 35 -29.29 -7.41 -2.04
N ALA A 36 -29.77 -7.16 -3.26
CA ALA A 36 -29.79 -5.82 -3.85
C ALA A 36 -30.57 -4.81 -2.98
N ALA A 37 -31.67 -5.24 -2.34
CA ALA A 37 -32.50 -4.41 -1.46
C ALA A 37 -31.92 -4.21 -0.04
N ARG A 38 -30.78 -4.84 0.28
CA ARG A 38 -30.18 -4.88 1.61
C ARG A 38 -28.81 -4.21 1.69
N LEU A 39 -28.40 -3.50 0.63
CA LEU A 39 -27.09 -2.85 0.56
C LEU A 39 -27.01 -1.52 1.31
N ASP A 40 -28.15 -0.88 1.54
CA ASP A 40 -28.22 0.44 2.18
C ASP A 40 -27.63 0.40 3.60
N GLY A 41 -26.76 1.37 3.90
CA GLY A 41 -26.08 1.48 5.19
C GLY A 41 -24.88 0.55 5.37
N LEU A 42 -24.60 -0.36 4.43
CA LEU A 42 -23.42 -1.24 4.48
C LEU A 42 -22.19 -0.55 3.88
N ALA A 43 -21.03 -0.76 4.52
CA ALA A 43 -19.75 -0.37 3.95
C ALA A 43 -19.39 -1.23 2.73
N LEU A 44 -18.48 -0.75 1.88
CA LEU A 44 -18.10 -1.41 0.62
C LEU A 44 -17.78 -2.91 0.77
N ARG A 45 -17.01 -3.28 1.79
CA ARG A 45 -16.62 -4.68 2.05
C ARG A 45 -17.83 -5.55 2.40
N GLU A 46 -18.72 -5.04 3.25
CA GLU A 46 -19.94 -5.73 3.69
C GLU A 46 -20.90 -5.95 2.51
N ARG A 47 -20.97 -4.98 1.59
CA ARG A 47 -21.71 -5.13 0.32
C ARG A 47 -21.15 -6.26 -0.54
N ALA A 48 -19.83 -6.33 -0.69
CA ALA A 48 -19.17 -7.42 -1.41
C ALA A 48 -19.38 -8.79 -0.72
N ASP A 49 -19.33 -8.83 0.62
CA ASP A 49 -19.61 -10.05 1.40
C ASP A 49 -21.06 -10.52 1.22
N LEU A 50 -22.03 -9.60 1.30
CA LEU A 50 -23.44 -9.93 1.12
C LEU A 50 -23.71 -10.54 -0.26
N LEU A 51 -23.15 -9.95 -1.33
CA LEU A 51 -23.34 -10.47 -2.69
C LEU A 51 -22.57 -11.78 -2.93
N ARG A 52 -21.40 -11.95 -2.31
CA ARG A 52 -20.67 -13.23 -2.31
C ARG A 52 -21.54 -14.33 -1.71
N ASP A 53 -22.07 -14.11 -0.51
CA ASP A 53 -22.84 -15.12 0.22
C ASP A 53 -24.15 -15.45 -0.50
N ALA A 54 -24.79 -14.44 -1.08
CA ALA A 54 -25.96 -14.62 -1.93
C ALA A 54 -25.65 -15.47 -3.18
N LEU A 55 -24.52 -15.21 -3.86
CA LEU A 55 -24.08 -16.01 -5.02
C LEU A 55 -23.81 -17.47 -4.63
N LEU A 56 -23.13 -17.70 -3.50
CA LEU A 56 -22.84 -19.05 -2.99
C LEU A 56 -24.11 -19.83 -2.62
N ALA A 57 -25.13 -19.15 -2.09
CA ALA A 57 -26.43 -19.74 -1.77
C ALA A 57 -27.25 -20.06 -3.02
N ASP A 58 -27.20 -19.19 -4.03
CA ASP A 58 -27.96 -19.34 -5.27
C ASP A 58 -27.32 -20.31 -6.29
N VAL A 59 -26.01 -20.54 -6.18
CA VAL A 59 -25.26 -21.53 -6.96
C VAL A 59 -24.66 -22.56 -6.00
N PRO A 60 -25.49 -23.47 -5.46
CA PRO A 60 -25.02 -24.53 -4.57
C PRO A 60 -24.23 -25.59 -5.35
N GLY A 61 -23.54 -26.47 -4.62
CA GLY A 61 -22.76 -27.56 -5.21
C GLY A 61 -21.27 -27.35 -5.02
N THR A 62 -20.49 -27.91 -5.95
CA THR A 62 -19.03 -27.90 -5.90
C THR A 62 -18.45 -26.61 -6.48
N HIS A 63 -17.15 -26.40 -6.26
CA HIS A 63 -16.35 -25.40 -6.97
C HIS A 63 -16.48 -25.53 -8.48
N ALA A 64 -16.49 -26.75 -9.02
CA ALA A 64 -16.64 -26.96 -10.46
C ALA A 64 -17.98 -26.42 -10.98
N ASP A 65 -19.06 -26.53 -10.19
CA ASP A 65 -20.36 -25.98 -10.54
C ASP A 65 -20.36 -24.46 -10.56
N LEU A 66 -19.81 -23.84 -9.51
CA LEU A 66 -19.68 -22.38 -9.43
C LEU A 66 -18.77 -21.84 -10.54
N ALA A 67 -17.60 -22.45 -10.74
CA ALA A 67 -16.63 -22.03 -11.74
C ALA A 67 -17.19 -22.09 -13.16
N ARG A 68 -17.98 -23.12 -13.49
CA ARG A 68 -18.69 -23.22 -14.77
C ARG A 68 -19.67 -22.05 -14.98
N VAL A 69 -20.47 -21.72 -13.97
CA VAL A 69 -21.39 -20.56 -14.03
C VAL A 69 -20.61 -19.27 -14.19
N VAL A 70 -19.55 -19.06 -13.40
CA VAL A 70 -18.72 -17.85 -13.44
C VAL A 70 -18.04 -17.68 -14.80
N ARG A 71 -17.43 -18.72 -15.37
CA ARG A 71 -16.81 -18.67 -16.70
C ARG A 71 -17.82 -18.35 -17.80
N THR A 72 -19.03 -18.91 -17.70
CA THR A 72 -20.12 -18.60 -18.63
C THR A 72 -20.58 -17.15 -18.48
N ALA A 73 -20.61 -16.62 -17.26
CA ALA A 73 -20.97 -15.24 -16.98
C ALA A 73 -19.86 -14.22 -17.30
N ALA A 74 -18.60 -14.66 -17.41
CA ALA A 74 -17.42 -13.78 -17.51
C ALA A 74 -17.54 -12.67 -18.57
N PRO A 75 -18.05 -12.92 -19.80
CA PRO A 75 -18.22 -11.84 -20.80
C PRO A 75 -19.19 -10.72 -20.39
N ALA A 76 -20.07 -10.97 -19.42
CA ALA A 76 -21.04 -9.99 -18.90
C ALA A 76 -20.57 -9.33 -17.59
N LEU A 77 -19.47 -9.79 -17.00
CA LEU A 77 -18.91 -9.19 -15.78
C LEU A 77 -18.14 -7.91 -16.11
N GLN A 78 -18.32 -6.89 -15.28
CA GLN A 78 -17.65 -5.60 -15.43
C GLN A 78 -17.58 -4.85 -14.10
N GLY A 79 -16.51 -4.12 -13.88
CA GLY A 79 -16.34 -3.25 -12.71
C GLY A 79 -16.49 -4.01 -11.38
N TRP A 80 -17.09 -3.35 -10.40
CA TRP A 80 -17.08 -3.79 -9.01
C TRP A 80 -17.89 -5.05 -8.70
N MET A 81 -18.72 -5.54 -9.64
CA MET A 81 -19.41 -6.82 -9.47
C MET A 81 -18.46 -8.02 -9.52
N VAL A 82 -17.24 -7.85 -10.04
CA VAL A 82 -16.21 -8.90 -10.08
C VAL A 82 -15.71 -9.26 -8.68
N TRP A 83 -15.70 -8.31 -7.74
CA TRP A 83 -15.21 -8.58 -6.38
C TRP A 83 -16.03 -9.66 -5.64
N PRO A 84 -17.37 -9.55 -5.50
CA PRO A 84 -18.14 -10.63 -4.86
C PRO A 84 -18.02 -11.98 -5.61
N VAL A 85 -17.91 -11.97 -6.94
CA VAL A 85 -17.72 -13.18 -7.76
C VAL A 85 -16.41 -13.89 -7.44
N THR A 86 -15.28 -13.17 -7.53
CA THR A 86 -13.95 -13.71 -7.24
C THR A 86 -13.84 -14.16 -5.78
N ALA A 87 -14.47 -13.42 -4.85
CA ALA A 87 -14.55 -13.82 -3.45
C ALA A 87 -15.35 -15.13 -3.24
N ALA A 88 -16.40 -15.36 -4.03
CA ALA A 88 -17.21 -16.59 -3.96
C ALA A 88 -16.42 -17.78 -4.50
N VAL A 89 -15.73 -17.61 -5.63
CA VAL A 89 -14.82 -18.60 -6.21
C VAL A 89 -13.78 -19.06 -5.18
N ALA A 90 -13.08 -18.10 -4.56
CA ALA A 90 -12.05 -18.43 -3.57
C ALA A 90 -12.64 -19.08 -2.29
N ALA A 91 -13.82 -18.67 -1.84
CA ALA A 91 -14.48 -19.25 -0.68
C ALA A 91 -14.94 -20.69 -0.96
N ARG A 92 -15.59 -20.94 -2.09
CA ARG A 92 -16.05 -22.28 -2.50
C ARG A 92 -14.88 -23.24 -2.68
N ALA A 93 -13.78 -22.82 -3.29
CA ALA A 93 -12.61 -23.67 -3.44
C ALA A 93 -12.00 -24.13 -2.10
N VAL A 94 -11.96 -23.22 -1.12
CA VAL A 94 -11.52 -23.55 0.25
C VAL A 94 -12.50 -24.47 0.96
N GLU A 95 -13.81 -24.26 0.77
CA GLU A 95 -14.85 -25.13 1.33
C GLU A 95 -14.81 -26.54 0.75
N ASP A 96 -14.64 -26.66 -0.57
CA ASP A 96 -14.49 -27.94 -1.27
C ASP A 96 -13.25 -28.72 -0.79
N GLY A 97 -12.18 -28.02 -0.39
CA GLY A 97 -11.00 -28.61 0.25
C GLY A 97 -10.16 -29.53 -0.65
N THR A 98 -10.38 -29.49 -1.97
CA THR A 98 -9.59 -30.27 -2.93
C THR A 98 -8.51 -29.42 -3.60
N THR A 99 -7.38 -30.06 -3.94
CA THR A 99 -6.30 -29.41 -4.66
C THR A 99 -6.72 -28.95 -6.06
N ALA A 100 -7.59 -29.70 -6.74
CA ALA A 100 -8.13 -29.34 -8.04
C ALA A 100 -9.01 -28.08 -7.98
N ALA A 101 -9.87 -27.97 -6.96
CA ALA A 101 -10.67 -26.76 -6.75
C ALA A 101 -9.80 -25.54 -6.45
N PHE A 102 -8.76 -25.73 -5.62
CA PHE A 102 -7.81 -24.66 -5.31
C PHE A 102 -7.09 -24.14 -6.55
N ASP A 103 -6.53 -25.04 -7.36
CA ASP A 103 -5.77 -24.66 -8.56
C ASP A 103 -6.67 -23.98 -9.58
N ASP A 104 -7.87 -24.54 -9.84
CA ASP A 104 -8.84 -23.93 -10.76
C ASP A 104 -9.31 -22.56 -10.26
N ALA A 105 -9.45 -22.36 -8.94
CA ALA A 105 -9.74 -21.05 -8.37
C ALA A 105 -8.60 -20.06 -8.61
N MET A 106 -7.34 -20.47 -8.43
CA MET A 106 -6.19 -19.60 -8.72
C MET A 106 -6.19 -19.17 -10.20
N ASP A 107 -6.42 -20.11 -11.12
CA ASP A 107 -6.48 -19.82 -12.56
C ASP A 107 -7.65 -18.88 -12.89
N LEU A 108 -8.85 -19.16 -12.37
CA LEU A 108 -10.03 -18.33 -12.59
C LEU A 108 -9.87 -16.92 -12.00
N LEU A 109 -9.19 -16.78 -10.85
CA LEU A 109 -8.84 -15.46 -10.30
C LEU A 109 -7.89 -14.70 -11.23
N ALA A 110 -6.93 -15.36 -11.86
CA ALA A 110 -6.03 -14.73 -12.84
C ALA A 110 -6.79 -14.33 -14.11
N GLU A 111 -7.70 -15.17 -14.61
CA GLU A 111 -8.54 -14.87 -15.78
C GLU A 111 -9.42 -13.63 -15.55
N LEU A 112 -10.02 -13.49 -14.36
CA LEU A 112 -10.95 -12.41 -14.05
C LEU A 112 -10.27 -11.09 -13.63
N THR A 113 -8.97 -11.11 -13.30
CA THR A 113 -8.32 -9.94 -12.69
C THR A 113 -8.23 -8.75 -13.64
N GLY A 114 -8.25 -8.96 -14.96
CA GLY A 114 -8.24 -7.89 -15.96
C GLY A 114 -9.56 -7.12 -16.08
N ILE A 115 -10.66 -7.65 -15.52
CA ILE A 115 -11.97 -6.98 -15.54
C ILE A 115 -12.06 -5.92 -14.42
N LEU A 116 -11.46 -6.20 -13.26
CA LEU A 116 -11.34 -5.28 -12.12
C LEU A 116 -10.05 -5.54 -11.34
N THR A 117 -10.07 -6.56 -10.47
CA THR A 117 -8.93 -7.08 -9.70
C THR A 117 -9.36 -8.30 -8.89
N SER A 118 -8.46 -9.27 -8.74
CA SER A 118 -8.62 -10.41 -7.83
C SER A 118 -7.79 -10.27 -6.54
N GLU A 119 -7.20 -9.09 -6.30
CA GLU A 119 -6.23 -8.84 -5.19
C GLU A 119 -6.82 -9.06 -3.79
N PHE A 120 -8.14 -8.96 -3.64
CA PHE A 120 -8.83 -9.26 -2.39
C PHE A 120 -9.13 -10.75 -2.23
N ALA A 121 -9.58 -11.41 -3.29
CA ALA A 121 -10.06 -12.79 -3.28
C ALA A 121 -8.93 -13.82 -3.10
N ILE A 122 -7.78 -13.59 -3.77
CA ILE A 122 -6.59 -14.45 -3.67
C ILE A 122 -6.13 -14.64 -2.22
N ARG A 123 -6.46 -13.70 -1.34
CA ARG A 123 -6.02 -13.71 0.06
C ARG A 123 -6.73 -14.77 0.88
N THR A 124 -7.90 -15.22 0.45
CA THR A 124 -8.56 -16.42 1.01
C THR A 124 -7.73 -17.66 0.70
N LEU A 125 -7.24 -17.80 -0.53
CA LEU A 125 -6.41 -18.94 -0.96
C LEU A 125 -5.02 -18.90 -0.32
N LEU A 126 -4.36 -17.73 -0.27
CA LEU A 126 -3.07 -17.52 0.43
C LEU A 126 -3.14 -17.86 1.93
N ARG A 127 -4.31 -17.67 2.57
CA ARG A 127 -4.52 -18.04 3.97
C ARG A 127 -4.77 -19.53 4.17
N HIS A 128 -5.28 -20.20 3.15
CA HIS A 128 -5.56 -21.63 3.18
C HIS A 128 -4.29 -22.44 2.93
N ASP A 129 -3.56 -22.13 1.84
CA ASP A 129 -2.29 -22.77 1.49
C ASP A 129 -1.36 -21.75 0.83
N LEU A 130 -0.45 -21.19 1.64
CA LEU A 130 0.47 -20.15 1.18
C LEU A 130 1.45 -20.66 0.13
N ASP A 131 2.04 -21.84 0.34
CA ASP A 131 3.10 -22.35 -0.53
C ASP A 131 2.53 -22.73 -1.90
N ARG A 132 1.36 -23.37 -1.94
CA ARG A 132 0.67 -23.67 -3.20
C ARG A 132 0.24 -22.40 -3.93
N ALA A 133 -0.35 -21.44 -3.21
CA ALA A 133 -0.72 -20.16 -3.81
C ALA A 133 0.51 -19.42 -4.38
N LEU A 134 1.63 -19.39 -3.66
CA LEU A 134 2.84 -18.72 -4.14
C LEU A 134 3.47 -19.44 -5.32
N SER A 135 3.35 -20.77 -5.41
CA SER A 135 3.75 -21.52 -6.59
C SER A 135 2.95 -21.09 -7.84
N ALA A 136 1.63 -20.91 -7.71
CA ALA A 136 0.80 -20.40 -8.82
C ALA A 136 1.12 -18.91 -9.11
N VAL A 137 1.28 -18.07 -8.10
CA VAL A 137 1.69 -16.66 -8.25
C VAL A 137 3.02 -16.52 -9.00
N ALA A 138 3.97 -17.44 -8.79
CA ALA A 138 5.25 -17.43 -9.49
C ALA A 138 5.08 -17.65 -11.00
N THR A 139 4.08 -18.42 -11.46
CA THR A 139 3.83 -18.58 -12.89
C THR A 139 3.25 -17.30 -13.50
N TRP A 140 2.44 -16.56 -12.74
CA TRP A 140 1.83 -15.32 -13.18
C TRP A 140 2.84 -14.22 -13.51
N THR A 141 4.04 -14.24 -12.95
CA THR A 141 5.06 -13.23 -13.25
C THR A 141 5.54 -13.27 -14.70
N GLY A 142 5.35 -14.40 -15.39
CA GLY A 142 5.63 -14.58 -16.81
C GLY A 142 4.44 -14.33 -17.75
N SER A 143 3.27 -13.94 -17.23
CA SER A 143 2.08 -13.74 -18.05
C SER A 143 2.24 -12.61 -19.07
N ALA A 144 1.63 -12.76 -20.25
CA ALA A 144 1.54 -11.69 -21.24
C ALA A 144 0.73 -10.49 -20.71
N GLU A 145 -0.25 -10.75 -19.85
CA GLU A 145 -1.19 -9.75 -19.33
C GLU A 145 -0.62 -9.01 -18.12
N ALA A 146 -0.58 -7.67 -18.22
CA ALA A 146 -0.04 -6.83 -17.14
C ALA A 146 -0.89 -6.90 -15.85
N ASP A 147 -2.19 -7.13 -15.95
CA ASP A 147 -3.08 -7.26 -14.79
C ASP A 147 -2.76 -8.52 -13.97
N VAL A 148 -2.45 -9.62 -14.64
CA VAL A 148 -2.03 -10.89 -14.00
C VAL A 148 -0.66 -10.74 -13.32
N ARG A 149 0.31 -10.12 -14.03
CA ARG A 149 1.62 -9.82 -13.43
C ARG A 149 1.50 -8.85 -12.25
N ARG A 150 0.62 -7.86 -12.32
CA ARG A 150 0.35 -6.99 -11.17
C ARG A 150 -0.29 -7.77 -10.03
N LEU A 151 -1.28 -8.63 -10.29
CA LEU A 151 -1.93 -9.44 -9.26
C LEU A 151 -0.90 -10.25 -8.46
N ALA A 152 0.11 -10.80 -9.14
CA ALA A 152 1.19 -11.53 -8.48
C ALA A 152 1.88 -10.69 -7.39
N SER A 153 2.22 -9.43 -7.70
CA SER A 153 2.80 -8.49 -6.72
C SER A 153 1.76 -7.96 -5.73
N GLU A 154 0.61 -7.50 -6.20
CA GLU A 154 -0.38 -6.76 -5.41
C GLU A 154 -1.14 -7.65 -4.43
N GLY A 155 -1.62 -8.80 -4.90
CA GLY A 155 -2.40 -9.75 -4.09
C GLY A 155 -1.59 -10.34 -2.93
N THR A 156 -0.28 -10.45 -3.10
CA THR A 156 0.66 -10.96 -2.10
C THR A 156 1.26 -9.87 -1.21
N ARG A 157 0.82 -8.61 -1.30
CA ARG A 157 1.30 -7.55 -0.41
C ARG A 157 0.98 -7.87 1.05
N PRO A 158 1.92 -7.70 1.99
CA PRO A 158 1.64 -7.92 3.40
C PRO A 158 0.61 -6.90 3.91
N TYR A 159 0.73 -5.62 3.53
CA TYR A 159 -0.11 -4.50 3.98
C TYR A 159 -1.04 -3.93 2.88
N LEU A 160 -1.68 -4.81 2.10
CA LEU A 160 -2.66 -4.38 1.10
C LEU A 160 -3.83 -3.61 1.75
N PRO A 161 -4.14 -2.37 1.31
CA PRO A 161 -5.29 -1.61 1.82
C PRO A 161 -6.61 -2.34 1.58
N TRP A 162 -7.58 -2.17 2.50
CA TRP A 162 -8.93 -2.74 2.45
C TRP A 162 -9.02 -4.27 2.47
N ALA A 163 -7.90 -4.97 2.38
CA ALA A 163 -7.84 -6.41 2.29
C ALA A 163 -7.63 -7.07 3.66
N VAL A 164 -8.13 -8.29 3.82
CA VAL A 164 -7.85 -9.12 5.00
C VAL A 164 -6.36 -9.40 5.11
N ARG A 165 -5.80 -9.51 6.31
CA ARG A 165 -4.37 -9.83 6.47
C ARG A 165 -4.13 -11.32 6.19
N VAL A 166 -2.99 -11.65 5.59
CA VAL A 166 -2.49 -13.03 5.48
C VAL A 166 -1.36 -13.15 6.51
N PRO A 167 -1.59 -13.72 7.71
CA PRO A 167 -0.62 -13.72 8.78
C PRO A 167 0.70 -14.38 8.40
N GLU A 168 0.65 -15.43 7.60
CA GLU A 168 1.85 -16.19 7.24
C GLU A 168 2.84 -15.42 6.36
N LEU A 169 2.38 -14.42 5.60
CA LEU A 169 3.27 -13.49 4.90
C LEU A 169 4.13 -12.66 5.87
N ALA A 170 3.60 -12.34 7.04
CA ALA A 170 4.36 -11.63 8.09
C ALA A 170 5.24 -12.59 8.90
N ARG A 171 4.83 -13.86 9.06
CA ARG A 171 5.62 -14.89 9.76
C ARG A 171 6.79 -15.44 8.95
N ARG A 172 6.77 -15.31 7.63
CA ARG A 172 7.84 -15.75 6.71
C ARG A 172 8.42 -14.55 5.95
N PRO A 173 9.31 -13.77 6.59
CA PRO A 173 9.92 -12.60 5.96
C PRO A 173 10.61 -12.98 4.64
N GLY A 174 10.33 -12.24 3.58
CA GLY A 174 10.97 -12.43 2.28
C GLY A 174 10.37 -13.53 1.40
N VAL A 175 9.32 -14.23 1.84
CA VAL A 175 8.68 -15.29 1.03
C VAL A 175 8.15 -14.79 -0.33
N THR A 176 7.83 -13.49 -0.43
CA THR A 176 7.38 -12.85 -1.68
C THR A 176 8.48 -12.14 -2.47
N VAL A 177 9.72 -12.06 -1.96
CA VAL A 177 10.83 -11.42 -2.67
C VAL A 177 11.10 -12.05 -4.04
N PRO A 178 11.03 -13.39 -4.23
CA PRO A 178 11.16 -13.97 -5.57
C PRO A 178 10.16 -13.43 -6.59
N VAL A 179 8.92 -13.14 -6.17
CA VAL A 179 7.89 -12.52 -7.04
C VAL A 179 8.30 -11.10 -7.43
N LEU A 180 8.86 -10.34 -6.50
CA LEU A 180 9.33 -8.98 -6.76
C LEU A 180 10.59 -8.95 -7.64
N ASP A 181 11.51 -9.89 -7.42
CA ASP A 181 12.72 -10.07 -8.22
C ASP A 181 12.38 -10.40 -9.69
N ALA A 182 11.30 -11.13 -9.94
CA ALA A 182 10.83 -11.40 -11.29
C ALA A 182 10.23 -10.16 -11.99
N LEU A 183 9.73 -9.18 -11.22
CA LEU A 183 8.88 -8.10 -11.73
C LEU A 183 9.47 -6.68 -11.62
N TYR A 184 10.61 -6.46 -10.96
CA TYR A 184 11.12 -5.09 -10.77
C TYR A 184 11.52 -4.40 -12.09
N ARG A 185 11.85 -5.16 -13.13
CA ARG A 185 12.11 -4.65 -14.50
C ARG A 185 10.92 -4.82 -15.45
N ASP A 186 9.72 -5.10 -14.94
CA ASP A 186 8.52 -5.26 -15.77
C ASP A 186 8.35 -4.08 -16.73
N PRO A 187 7.96 -4.27 -18.01
CA PRO A 187 7.77 -3.17 -18.96
C PRO A 187 6.62 -2.23 -18.56
N SER A 188 5.63 -2.70 -17.79
CA SER A 188 4.47 -1.93 -17.36
C SER A 188 4.74 -1.09 -16.11
N GLU A 189 4.52 0.24 -16.17
CA GLU A 189 4.60 1.09 -14.98
C GLU A 189 3.58 0.66 -13.92
N TYR A 190 2.41 0.17 -14.35
CA TYR A 190 1.35 -0.33 -13.46
C TYR A 190 1.85 -1.47 -12.57
N VAL A 191 2.60 -2.42 -13.13
CA VAL A 191 3.23 -3.52 -12.39
C VAL A 191 4.36 -3.01 -11.50
N ARG A 192 5.29 -2.22 -12.05
CA ARG A 192 6.43 -1.66 -11.28
C ARG A 192 5.96 -0.83 -10.08
N ARG A 193 4.82 -0.13 -10.19
CA ARG A 193 4.21 0.61 -9.07
C ARG A 193 3.76 -0.32 -7.96
N SER A 194 3.15 -1.45 -8.30
CA SER A 194 2.79 -2.49 -7.33
C SER A 194 4.03 -3.05 -6.65
N VAL A 195 5.06 -3.42 -7.42
CA VAL A 195 6.33 -3.94 -6.87
C VAL A 195 6.94 -2.96 -5.87
N ALA A 196 7.00 -1.68 -6.19
CA ALA A 196 7.51 -0.66 -5.27
C ALA A 196 6.59 -0.42 -4.06
N ASN A 197 5.27 -0.60 -4.17
CA ASN A 197 4.38 -0.57 -3.02
C ASN A 197 4.58 -1.79 -2.12
N HIS A 198 4.76 -2.98 -2.71
CA HIS A 198 5.05 -4.20 -1.99
C HIS A 198 6.37 -4.09 -1.24
N LEU A 199 7.44 -3.65 -1.90
CA LEU A 199 8.74 -3.42 -1.25
C LEU A 199 8.63 -2.42 -0.09
N ASN A 200 7.87 -1.33 -0.27
CA ASN A 200 7.63 -0.36 0.81
C ASN A 200 6.82 -0.96 1.98
N ASP A 201 5.91 -1.89 1.72
CA ASP A 201 5.15 -2.55 2.77
C ASP A 201 6.03 -3.48 3.61
N LEU A 202 6.95 -4.22 2.97
CA LEU A 202 7.98 -5.02 3.66
C LEU A 202 8.87 -4.16 4.56
N SER A 203 9.11 -2.91 4.16
CA SER A 203 9.96 -1.96 4.89
C SER A 203 9.43 -1.58 6.28
N ARG A 204 8.16 -1.91 6.58
CA ARG A 204 7.57 -1.65 7.89
C ARG A 204 8.22 -2.50 8.97
N ASP A 205 8.45 -3.78 8.65
CA ASP A 205 8.88 -4.82 9.59
C ASP A 205 10.29 -5.34 9.28
N HIS A 206 10.72 -5.30 8.02
CA HIS A 206 11.99 -5.88 7.55
C HIS A 206 12.83 -4.87 6.75
N PRO A 207 13.31 -3.77 7.38
CA PRO A 207 14.07 -2.73 6.70
C PRO A 207 15.34 -3.25 6.02
N ALA A 208 16.12 -4.11 6.70
CA ALA A 208 17.36 -4.67 6.15
C ALA A 208 17.12 -5.47 4.86
N LEU A 209 16.15 -6.39 4.87
CA LEU A 209 15.75 -7.16 3.68
C LEU A 209 15.40 -6.26 2.49
N VAL A 210 14.70 -5.15 2.75
CA VAL A 210 14.31 -4.18 1.72
C VAL A 210 15.52 -3.44 1.16
N VAL A 211 16.45 -3.02 2.02
CA VAL A 211 17.71 -2.38 1.60
C VAL A 211 18.54 -3.35 0.76
N ASP A 212 18.71 -4.59 1.20
CA ASP A 212 19.48 -5.61 0.49
C ASP A 212 18.86 -5.93 -0.88
N THR A 213 17.52 -6.04 -0.94
CA THR A 213 16.78 -6.24 -2.19
C THR A 213 16.97 -5.07 -3.14
N ALA A 214 16.82 -3.83 -2.65
CA ALA A 214 17.02 -2.63 -3.46
C ALA A 214 18.48 -2.49 -3.95
N ALA A 215 19.46 -2.88 -3.12
CA ALA A 215 20.87 -2.89 -3.50
C ALA A 215 21.13 -3.87 -4.66
N ARG A 216 20.60 -5.09 -4.58
CA ARG A 216 20.70 -6.07 -5.69
C ARG A 216 20.08 -5.54 -6.98
N TRP A 217 18.89 -4.94 -6.91
CA TRP A 217 18.24 -4.37 -8.10
C TRP A 217 19.04 -3.21 -8.69
N LEU A 218 19.64 -2.36 -7.86
CA LEU A 218 20.50 -1.26 -8.33
C LEU A 218 21.84 -1.74 -8.89
N ALA A 219 22.33 -2.91 -8.49
CA ALA A 219 23.52 -3.53 -9.08
C ALA A 219 23.27 -4.06 -10.49
N GLU A 220 22.02 -4.38 -10.82
CA GLU A 220 21.61 -4.75 -12.17
C GLU A 220 20.35 -3.98 -12.60
N PRO A 221 20.47 -2.71 -12.99
CA PRO A 221 19.32 -1.86 -13.25
C PRO A 221 18.89 -1.90 -14.73
N ASP A 222 17.61 -1.63 -14.96
CA ASP A 222 17.12 -1.06 -16.21
C ASP A 222 16.87 0.46 -16.06
N ALA A 223 16.37 1.10 -17.13
CA ALA A 223 16.03 2.54 -17.12
C ALA A 223 14.97 2.93 -16.06
N ASN A 224 14.18 1.99 -15.55
CA ASN A 224 13.10 2.24 -14.60
C ASN A 224 13.46 1.92 -13.14
N THR A 225 14.48 1.10 -12.93
CA THR A 225 14.83 0.50 -11.63
C THR A 225 15.07 1.57 -10.57
N GLY A 226 15.80 2.64 -10.91
CA GLY A 226 16.04 3.75 -9.98
C GLY A 226 14.77 4.48 -9.51
N ARG A 227 13.76 4.63 -10.39
CA ARG A 227 12.45 5.22 -10.02
C ARG A 227 11.68 4.29 -9.10
N LEU A 228 11.67 2.99 -9.41
CA LEU A 228 11.01 1.95 -8.62
C LEU A 228 11.59 1.91 -7.22
N VAL A 229 12.91 1.78 -7.10
CA VAL A 229 13.63 1.72 -5.82
C VAL A 229 13.39 2.98 -4.98
N ARG A 230 13.45 4.18 -5.60
CA ARG A 230 13.13 5.43 -4.89
C ARG A 230 11.71 5.44 -4.32
N HIS A 231 10.73 4.92 -5.06
CA HIS A 231 9.36 4.79 -4.55
C HIS A 231 9.26 3.72 -3.45
N GLY A 232 9.94 2.59 -3.60
CA GLY A 232 9.93 1.49 -2.63
C GLY A 232 10.60 1.82 -1.29
N LEU A 233 11.66 2.63 -1.32
CA LEU A 233 12.40 3.03 -0.11
C LEU A 233 11.78 4.24 0.61
N ARG A 234 10.67 4.82 0.12
CA ARG A 234 10.14 6.10 0.61
C ARG A 234 9.87 6.14 2.13
N THR A 235 9.44 5.03 2.71
CA THR A 235 9.22 4.94 4.16
C THR A 235 10.53 4.91 4.93
N LEU A 236 11.50 4.11 4.48
CA LEU A 236 12.83 4.02 5.08
C LEU A 236 13.58 5.36 5.02
N VAL A 237 13.53 6.03 3.86
CA VAL A 237 14.09 7.38 3.70
C VAL A 237 13.47 8.37 4.68
N LYS A 238 12.14 8.34 4.85
CA LYS A 238 11.46 9.18 5.85
C LYS A 238 11.87 8.83 7.28
N ARG A 239 12.09 7.55 7.58
CA ARG A 239 12.58 7.07 8.89
C ARG A 239 14.07 7.36 9.13
N GLY A 240 14.79 7.88 8.13
CA GLY A 240 16.22 8.16 8.24
C GLY A 240 17.10 6.91 8.14
N ASP A 241 16.62 5.84 7.51
CA ASP A 241 17.39 4.61 7.34
C ASP A 241 18.66 4.87 6.50
N ARG A 242 19.83 4.62 7.11
CA ARG A 242 21.14 4.92 6.50
C ARG A 242 21.39 4.11 5.24
N GLY A 243 20.99 2.84 5.21
CA GLY A 243 21.19 1.97 4.05
C GLY A 243 20.34 2.45 2.87
N ALA A 244 19.06 2.73 3.10
CA ALA A 244 18.17 3.25 2.07
C ALA A 244 18.61 4.62 1.54
N LEU A 245 19.10 5.50 2.41
CA LEU A 245 19.63 6.80 2.04
C LEU A 245 20.90 6.69 1.19
N ALA A 246 21.84 5.83 1.59
CA ALA A 246 23.07 5.57 0.84
C ALA A 246 22.78 5.06 -0.57
N LEU A 247 21.84 4.11 -0.73
CA LEU A 247 21.41 3.60 -2.04
C LEU A 247 20.84 4.68 -2.97
N LEU A 248 20.32 5.76 -2.42
CA LEU A 248 19.79 6.90 -3.20
C LEU A 248 20.81 8.03 -3.39
N GLY A 249 22.06 7.83 -2.96
CA GLY A 249 23.16 8.77 -3.07
C GLY A 249 23.19 9.83 -1.97
N PHE A 250 22.56 9.58 -0.82
CA PHE A 250 22.65 10.44 0.36
C PHE A 250 23.64 9.80 1.35
N ALA A 251 24.91 10.19 1.25
CA ALA A 251 25.94 9.76 2.18
C ALA A 251 25.68 10.28 3.60
N ALA A 252 26.31 9.65 4.60
CA ALA A 252 26.23 10.10 5.98
C ALA A 252 26.70 11.56 6.10
N ALA A 253 25.78 12.43 6.50
CA ALA A 253 26.01 13.87 6.65
C ALA A 253 26.84 14.21 7.90
N GLU A 254 26.88 13.33 8.90
CA GLU A 254 27.50 13.55 10.22
C GLU A 254 28.94 14.09 10.16
N ALA A 255 29.73 13.67 9.17
CA ALA A 255 31.14 14.05 9.08
C ALA A 255 31.40 15.31 8.23
N SER A 256 30.42 15.80 7.47
CA SER A 256 30.65 16.80 6.41
C SER A 256 29.69 17.99 6.43
N VAL A 257 28.66 18.00 7.28
CA VAL A 257 27.79 19.18 7.42
C VAL A 257 27.65 19.68 8.85
N GLN A 258 27.62 21.01 8.96
CA GLN A 258 27.21 21.71 10.17
C GLN A 258 25.77 22.19 10.00
N ILE A 259 24.95 22.00 11.03
CA ILE A 259 23.54 22.40 11.03
C ILE A 259 23.34 23.44 12.13
N ASP A 260 22.77 24.58 11.77
CA ASP A 260 22.28 25.61 12.69
C ASP A 260 20.75 25.64 12.65
N GLY A 261 20.11 25.31 13.77
CA GLY A 261 18.65 25.15 13.91
C GLY A 261 18.20 23.70 14.20
N PRO A 262 16.89 23.42 14.20
CA PRO A 262 15.80 24.31 13.81
C PRO A 262 15.56 25.47 14.77
N HIS A 263 15.34 26.67 14.23
CA HIS A 263 14.90 27.86 14.98
C HIS A 263 13.41 28.09 14.75
N LEU A 264 12.62 28.13 15.82
CA LEU A 264 11.18 28.40 15.75
C LEU A 264 10.92 29.91 15.88
N ASP A 265 9.87 30.41 15.21
CA ASP A 265 9.49 31.82 15.28
C ASP A 265 8.69 32.18 16.54
N ARG A 266 8.24 31.18 17.31
CA ARG A 266 7.51 31.31 18.57
C ARG A 266 7.54 30.03 19.39
N GLU A 267 7.34 30.17 20.69
CA GLU A 267 7.30 29.05 21.66
C GLU A 267 5.87 28.69 22.10
N LEU A 268 4.88 29.56 21.85
CA LEU A 268 3.46 29.32 22.14
C LEU A 268 2.64 29.46 20.85
N LEU A 269 1.81 28.46 20.54
CA LEU A 269 1.01 28.41 19.33
C LEU A 269 -0.43 28.01 19.64
N ARG A 270 -1.42 28.70 19.06
CA ARG A 270 -2.83 28.29 19.13
C ARG A 270 -3.19 27.36 17.97
N VAL A 271 -4.04 26.37 18.21
CA VAL A 271 -4.61 25.55 17.13
C VAL A 271 -5.29 26.46 16.10
N GLY A 272 -5.03 26.22 14.81
CA GLY A 272 -5.46 27.09 13.71
C GLY A 272 -4.36 28.01 13.18
N GLU A 273 -3.35 28.33 13.98
CA GLU A 273 -2.21 29.14 13.60
C GLU A 273 -1.15 28.33 12.83
N SER A 274 -0.05 28.99 12.48
CA SER A 274 1.09 28.36 11.82
C SER A 274 2.40 28.72 12.51
N LEU A 275 3.32 27.75 12.52
CA LEU A 275 4.63 27.85 13.14
C LEU A 275 5.70 28.04 12.07
N GLY A 276 6.53 29.08 12.22
CA GLY A 276 7.69 29.32 11.37
C GLY A 276 8.91 28.53 11.85
N LEU A 277 9.65 27.99 10.90
CA LEU A 277 10.87 27.21 11.08
C LEU A 277 11.97 27.79 10.17
N ARG A 278 13.16 28.03 10.72
CA ARG A 278 14.37 28.40 9.96
C ARG A 278 15.55 27.51 10.35
N ALA A 279 16.48 27.30 9.41
CA ALA A 279 17.75 26.63 9.68
C ALA A 279 18.78 26.93 8.58
N THR A 280 20.05 26.67 8.87
CA THR A 280 21.13 26.69 7.87
C THR A 280 21.88 25.37 7.90
N VAL A 281 22.11 24.77 6.74
CA VAL A 281 22.98 23.60 6.59
C VAL A 281 24.19 24.01 5.77
N ARG A 282 25.40 23.84 6.33
CA ARG A 282 26.66 24.19 5.68
C ARG A 282 27.48 22.94 5.41
N ASN A 283 28.00 22.80 4.20
CA ASN A 283 29.02 21.80 3.90
C ASN A 283 30.38 22.28 4.43
N VAL A 284 30.93 21.57 5.41
CA VAL A 284 32.23 21.82 6.03
C VAL A 284 33.27 20.77 5.62
N GLY A 285 32.90 19.83 4.75
CA GLY A 285 33.80 18.85 4.15
C GLY A 285 34.47 19.34 2.87
N GLU A 286 35.28 18.46 2.28
CA GLU A 286 36.09 18.73 1.08
C GLU A 286 35.41 18.32 -0.24
N ASP A 287 34.34 17.53 -0.16
CA ASP A 287 33.60 17.01 -1.32
C ASP A 287 32.18 17.58 -1.42
N ASP A 288 31.58 17.48 -2.61
CA ASP A 288 30.16 17.76 -2.82
C ASP A 288 29.29 16.81 -1.99
N VAL A 289 28.35 17.38 -1.21
CA VAL A 289 27.41 16.61 -0.39
C VAL A 289 26.01 16.75 -0.94
N ARG A 290 25.38 15.62 -1.26
CA ARG A 290 23.96 15.56 -1.60
C ARG A 290 23.12 15.42 -0.33
N LEU A 291 22.17 16.33 -0.16
CA LEU A 291 21.29 16.44 0.99
C LEU A 291 19.86 16.03 0.64
N THR A 292 19.24 15.29 1.55
CA THR A 292 17.80 15.28 1.77
C THR A 292 17.55 15.87 3.14
N VAL A 293 16.76 16.93 3.19
CA VAL A 293 16.35 17.58 4.44
C VAL A 293 14.85 17.38 4.61
N ASP A 294 14.49 16.84 5.76
CA ASP A 294 13.12 16.71 6.24
C ASP A 294 13.00 17.47 7.57
N TYR A 295 11.77 17.79 7.99
CA TYR A 295 11.50 18.22 9.36
C TYR A 295 10.49 17.28 10.02
N VAL A 296 10.66 17.04 11.31
CA VAL A 296 9.86 16.11 12.09
C VAL A 296 9.07 16.90 13.11
N VAL A 297 7.74 16.81 13.05
CA VAL A 297 6.87 17.35 14.09
C VAL A 297 6.55 16.23 15.07
N HIS A 298 6.92 16.41 16.32
CA HIS A 298 6.67 15.50 17.43
C HIS A 298 5.36 15.87 18.10
N HIS A 299 4.27 15.31 17.59
CA HIS A 299 2.92 15.63 18.07
C HIS A 299 2.62 14.98 19.41
N ARG A 300 2.11 15.75 20.37
CA ARG A 300 1.56 15.21 21.61
C ARG A 300 0.28 14.41 21.32
N LYS A 301 0.19 13.22 21.89
CA LYS A 301 -0.99 12.34 21.87
C LYS A 301 -1.84 12.55 23.12
N ALA A 302 -3.07 12.04 23.10
CA ALA A 302 -3.98 12.06 24.25
C ALA A 302 -3.38 11.49 25.54
N ASN A 303 -2.51 10.48 25.43
CA ASN A 303 -1.82 9.84 26.56
C ASN A 303 -0.54 10.57 27.01
N GLY A 304 -0.28 11.79 26.51
CA GLY A 304 0.90 12.59 26.86
C GLY A 304 2.19 12.24 26.11
N THR A 305 2.26 11.07 25.47
CA THR A 305 3.44 10.71 24.64
C THR A 305 3.54 11.56 23.38
N ARG A 306 4.74 11.67 22.81
CA ARG A 306 4.94 12.32 21.51
C ARG A 306 5.09 11.28 20.40
N SER A 307 4.55 11.58 19.22
CA SER A 307 4.75 10.77 18.01
C SER A 307 5.33 11.59 16.87
N PRO A 308 6.36 11.09 16.19
CA PRO A 308 6.99 11.80 15.09
C PRO A 308 6.12 11.75 13.84
N LYS A 309 6.04 12.87 13.14
CA LYS A 309 5.53 12.95 11.77
C LYS A 309 6.55 13.68 10.92
N VAL A 310 7.13 12.94 9.97
CA VAL A 310 8.14 13.46 9.04
C VAL A 310 7.48 14.13 7.84
N PHE A 311 7.94 15.34 7.53
CA PHE A 311 7.52 16.14 6.39
C PHE A 311 8.74 16.43 5.50
N LYS A 312 8.56 16.27 4.19
CA LYS A 312 9.60 16.59 3.21
C LYS A 312 9.85 18.10 3.20
N LEU A 313 11.12 18.51 3.23
CA LEU A 313 11.50 19.92 3.10
C LEU A 313 12.16 20.19 1.75
N THR A 314 13.34 19.61 1.49
CA THR A 314 14.05 19.82 0.22
C THR A 314 15.14 18.77 -0.04
N THR A 315 15.66 18.74 -1.26
CA THR A 315 16.90 18.04 -1.63
C THR A 315 17.82 19.00 -2.35
N ALA A 316 19.12 18.99 -2.06
CA ALA A 316 20.10 19.88 -2.69
C ALA A 316 21.47 19.19 -2.77
N THR A 317 22.37 19.72 -3.60
CA THR A 317 23.80 19.39 -3.55
C THR A 317 24.55 20.63 -3.09
N LEU A 318 25.38 20.49 -2.06
CA LEU A 318 26.23 21.57 -1.54
C LEU A 318 27.68 21.28 -1.86
N ARG A 319 28.33 22.23 -2.52
CA ARG A 319 29.78 22.24 -2.70
C ARG A 319 30.49 22.54 -1.38
N PRO A 320 31.79 22.21 -1.24
CA PRO A 320 32.59 22.60 -0.09
C PRO A 320 32.44 24.08 0.28
N GLY A 321 32.18 24.35 1.56
CA GLY A 321 31.97 25.70 2.09
C GLY A 321 30.60 26.32 1.82
N GLN A 322 29.77 25.73 0.95
CA GLN A 322 28.45 26.26 0.61
C GLN A 322 27.44 26.06 1.75
N SER A 323 26.54 27.03 1.91
CA SER A 323 25.43 26.97 2.85
C SER A 323 24.08 26.95 2.14
N LEU A 324 23.11 26.26 2.75
CA LEU A 324 21.71 26.24 2.37
C LEU A 324 20.88 26.84 3.50
N ALA A 325 20.27 27.99 3.25
CA ALA A 325 19.26 28.56 4.13
C ALA A 325 17.91 27.86 3.89
N LEU A 326 17.26 27.46 4.97
CA LEU A 326 15.99 26.76 4.99
C LEU A 326 14.95 27.60 5.70
N GLN A 327 13.76 27.70 5.12
CA GLN A 327 12.61 28.34 5.73
C GLN A 327 11.35 27.54 5.43
N ARG A 328 10.53 27.31 6.45
CA ARG A 328 9.25 26.61 6.31
C ARG A 328 8.20 27.14 7.28
N THR A 329 6.96 27.09 6.86
CA THR A 329 5.80 27.30 7.73
C THR A 329 4.99 26.01 7.83
N HIS A 330 4.66 25.59 9.05
CA HIS A 330 3.81 24.44 9.32
C HIS A 330 2.45 24.88 9.88
N SER A 331 1.36 24.45 9.25
CA SER A 331 0.01 24.82 9.67
C SER A 331 -0.57 23.83 10.67
N PHE A 332 -1.11 24.33 11.78
CA PHE A 332 -1.85 23.56 12.78
C PHE A 332 -3.37 23.75 12.64
N ARG A 333 -3.85 24.00 11.42
CA ARG A 333 -5.30 24.00 11.12
C ARG A 333 -5.89 22.60 11.32
N PRO A 334 -7.09 22.49 11.91
CA PRO A 334 -7.78 21.20 12.06
C PRO A 334 -7.95 20.49 10.71
N ILE A 335 -7.69 19.18 10.69
CA ILE A 335 -7.90 18.30 9.53
C ILE A 335 -8.63 17.03 9.98
N THR A 336 -9.38 16.40 9.07
CA THR A 336 -10.19 15.20 9.37
C THR A 336 -9.37 14.01 9.86
N THR A 337 -8.09 13.94 9.50
CA THR A 337 -7.21 12.82 9.81
C THR A 337 -6.37 13.01 11.07
N ARG A 338 -6.49 14.15 11.76
CA ARG A 338 -5.67 14.45 12.95
C ARG A 338 -6.37 15.37 13.94
N ARG A 339 -6.46 14.88 15.17
CA ARG A 339 -6.79 15.69 16.34
C ARG A 339 -5.51 16.25 16.97
N TYR A 340 -5.51 17.54 17.26
CA TYR A 340 -4.45 18.17 18.05
C TYR A 340 -4.81 18.13 19.53
N HIS A 341 -3.79 18.04 20.38
CA HIS A 341 -3.92 18.03 21.83
C HIS A 341 -3.09 19.17 22.40
N SER A 342 -3.61 19.91 23.38
CA SER A 342 -2.81 20.94 24.06
C SER A 342 -1.60 20.33 24.77
N GLY A 343 -0.55 21.11 25.01
CA GLY A 343 0.66 20.67 25.67
C GLY A 343 1.91 20.71 24.78
N PRO A 344 3.03 20.22 25.31
CA PRO A 344 4.33 20.47 24.70
C PRO A 344 4.54 19.55 23.49
N HIS A 345 4.80 20.19 22.37
CA HIS A 345 5.19 19.61 21.09
C HIS A 345 6.66 19.90 20.84
N ALA A 346 7.24 19.26 19.81
CA ALA A 346 8.58 19.62 19.39
C ALA A 346 8.77 19.52 17.88
N ILE A 347 9.80 20.19 17.37
CA ILE A 347 10.29 20.04 16.00
C ILE A 347 11.78 19.70 16.02
N SER A 348 12.19 18.77 15.16
CA SER A 348 13.59 18.57 14.80
C SER A 348 13.76 18.61 13.28
N LEU A 349 14.98 18.85 12.80
CA LEU A 349 15.35 18.57 11.42
C LEU A 349 15.86 17.14 11.31
N GLN A 350 15.80 16.59 10.11
CA GLN A 350 16.44 15.34 9.75
C GLN A 350 17.20 15.53 8.44
N VAL A 351 18.53 15.53 8.51
CA VAL A 351 19.43 15.75 7.35
C VAL A 351 20.15 14.44 7.05
N ASN A 352 19.91 13.88 5.86
CA ASN A 352 20.40 12.55 5.47
C ASN A 352 20.17 11.49 6.58
N GLY A 353 18.99 11.52 7.19
CA GLY A 353 18.57 10.56 8.22
C GLY A 353 19.03 10.88 9.63
N VAL A 354 19.88 11.89 9.81
CA VAL A 354 20.42 12.29 11.11
C VAL A 354 19.55 13.39 11.68
N ALA A 355 18.96 13.13 12.84
CA ALA A 355 18.10 14.10 13.51
C ALA A 355 18.93 15.13 14.28
N THR A 356 18.54 16.40 14.22
CA THR A 356 19.03 17.42 15.16
C THR A 356 18.36 17.25 16.51
N GLU A 357 18.85 17.99 17.51
CA GLU A 357 18.11 18.20 18.75
C GLU A 357 16.70 18.75 18.47
N THR A 358 15.77 18.42 19.38
CA THR A 358 14.39 18.86 19.30
C THR A 358 14.21 20.22 19.96
N VAL A 359 13.52 21.13 19.29
CA VAL A 359 13.08 22.41 19.85
C VAL A 359 11.61 22.33 20.21
N GLU A 360 11.30 22.62 21.47
CA GLU A 360 9.95 22.51 22.00
C GLU A 360 9.11 23.77 21.75
N PHE A 361 7.80 23.59 21.68
CA PHE A 361 6.81 24.66 21.71
C PHE A 361 5.52 24.15 22.36
N GLU A 362 4.79 25.05 23.02
CA GLU A 362 3.51 24.77 23.63
C GLU A 362 2.38 24.99 22.63
N LEU A 363 1.55 23.96 22.41
CA LEU A 363 0.32 24.07 21.62
C LEU A 363 -0.87 24.23 22.55
N VAL A 364 -1.74 25.21 22.29
CA VAL A 364 -2.98 25.38 23.06
C VAL A 364 -4.21 25.28 22.15
N THR A 365 -5.15 24.42 22.53
CA THR A 365 -6.50 24.43 21.97
C THR A 365 -7.25 25.61 22.59
N GLY A 366 -7.72 26.54 21.74
CA GLY A 366 -8.58 27.64 22.16
C GLY A 366 -9.93 27.17 22.68
#